data_AF-A0A1I8I1K8-F1
#
_entry.id   AF-A0A1I8I1K8-F1
#
_cell.length_a   1.000
_cell.length_b   1.000
_cell.length_c   1.000
_cell.angle_alpha   90.00
_cell.angle_beta   90.00
_cell.angle_gamma   90.00
#
_symmetry.space_group_name_H-M   'P 1'
#
loop_
_entity.id
_entity.type
_entity.pdbx_description
1 polymer ?
#
loop_
_entity_poly.entity_id
_entity_poly.type
_entity_poly.pdbx_seq_one_letter_code
_entity_poly.pdbx_strand_id
1 'polypeptide(L)'
;MLSILVMAFLMLYILSIFNFAFFRYNVFSDDNWYCETMFQCFVCFIRQGLIFDKWIDVFMPKNEPIKEFDFLLPSFFITMATFVIIFVLLLNIIAGVILDKFSETRRETVGAEFV
;
A
#
# COMPACT_ATOMS: atom_id res chain seq x y z
N MET A 1 -2.92 -12.52 -12.48
CA MET A 1 -3.81 -11.65 -11.66
C MET A 1 -3.90 -12.13 -10.22
N LEU A 2 -4.39 -13.35 -9.94
CA LEU A 2 -4.56 -13.85 -8.56
C LEU A 2 -3.27 -13.81 -7.72
N SER A 3 -2.14 -14.26 -8.26
CA SER A 3 -0.85 -14.23 -7.56
C SER A 3 -0.38 -12.81 -7.18
N ILE A 4 -0.63 -11.84 -8.07
CA ILE A 4 -0.28 -10.43 -7.86
C ILE A 4 -1.16 -9.85 -6.75
N LEU A 5 -2.45 -10.18 -6.73
CA LEU A 5 -3.37 -9.75 -5.67
C LEU A 5 -2.98 -10.32 -4.30
N VAL A 6 -2.57 -11.59 -4.25
CA VAL A 6 -2.08 -12.21 -3.01
C VAL A 6 -0.79 -11.54 -2.52
N MET A 7 0.14 -11.25 -3.42
CA MET A 7 1.37 -10.53 -3.09
C MET A 7 1.07 -9.09 -2.60
N ALA A 8 0.15 -8.39 -3.25
CA ALA A 8 -0.31 -7.06 -2.83
C ALA A 8 -0.90 -7.08 -1.43
N PHE A 9 -1.79 -8.04 -1.17
CA PHE A 9 -2.43 -8.18 0.14
C PHE A 9 -1.41 -8.47 1.25
N LEU A 10 -0.46 -9.37 1.01
CA LEU A 10 0.60 -9.68 1.96
C LEU A 10 1.51 -8.48 2.24
N MET A 11 1.91 -7.73 1.22
CA MET A 11 2.75 -6.55 1.38
C MET A 11 2.03 -5.44 2.17
N LEU A 12 0.76 -5.17 1.87
CA LEU A 12 -0.05 -4.19 2.62
C LEU A 12 -0.26 -4.61 4.07
N TYR A 13 -0.42 -5.91 4.32
CA TYR A 13 -0.54 -6.44 5.69
C TYR A 13 0.76 -6.28 6.48
N ILE A 14 1.91 -6.57 5.87
CA ILE A 14 3.22 -6.35 6.53
C ILE A 14 3.41 -4.86 6.86
N LEU A 15 3.06 -3.96 5.95
CA LEU A 15 3.13 -2.51 6.18
C LEU A 15 2.20 -2.02 7.31
N SER A 16 1.03 -2.63 7.48
CA SER A 16 0.16 -2.29 8.60
C SER A 16 0.74 -2.74 9.95
N ILE A 17 1.46 -3.88 9.98
CA ILE A 17 2.19 -4.34 11.18
C ILE A 17 3.30 -3.35 11.53
N PHE A 18 4.09 -2.92 10.55
CA PHE A 18 5.15 -1.93 10.77
C PHE A 18 4.58 -0.60 11.28
N ASN A 19 3.51 -0.10 10.68
CA ASN A 19 2.79 1.07 11.19
C ASN A 19 2.34 0.89 12.64
N PHE A 20 1.73 -0.24 12.94
CA PHE A 20 1.26 -0.55 14.29
C PHE A 20 2.40 -0.67 15.30
N ALA A 21 3.58 -1.16 14.91
CA ALA A 21 4.71 -1.32 15.82
C ALA A 21 5.42 0.00 16.11
N PHE A 22 5.61 0.86 15.10
CA PHE A 22 6.42 2.08 15.20
C PHE A 22 5.58 3.35 15.45
N PHE A 23 4.35 3.41 14.96
CA PHE A 23 3.51 4.62 14.98
C PHE A 23 2.29 4.52 15.89
N ARG A 24 2.15 3.44 16.68
CA ARG A 24 1.03 3.25 17.62
C ARG A 24 0.74 4.52 18.41
N TYR A 25 1.77 5.16 18.95
CA TYR A 25 1.64 6.30 19.86
C TYR A 25 1.11 7.59 19.19
N ASN A 26 1.46 7.85 17.92
CA ASN A 26 1.14 9.13 17.25
C ASN A 26 -0.25 9.18 16.61
N VAL A 27 -0.89 8.03 16.41
CA VAL A 27 -2.22 7.94 15.78
C VAL A 27 -3.35 8.19 16.80
N PHE A 28 -3.08 8.11 18.10
CA PHE A 28 -4.07 8.32 19.17
C PHE A 28 -4.42 9.78 19.45
N SER A 29 -3.76 10.75 18.82
CA SER A 29 -3.91 12.17 19.19
C SER A 29 -5.06 12.91 18.48
N ASP A 30 -5.61 12.38 17.39
CA ASP A 30 -6.79 12.96 16.74
C ASP A 30 -7.97 12.00 16.96
N ASP A 31 -9.05 12.49 17.59
CA ASP A 31 -10.30 11.79 18.01
C ASP A 31 -11.06 11.01 16.91
N ASN A 32 -10.48 10.80 15.72
CA ASN A 32 -11.11 10.14 14.57
C ASN A 32 -10.27 9.03 13.91
N TRP A 33 -9.09 8.68 14.44
CA TRP A 33 -8.20 7.70 13.83
C TRP A 33 -8.17 6.40 14.64
N TYR A 34 -9.05 5.47 14.27
CA TYR A 34 -9.18 4.16 14.92
C TYR A 34 -8.03 3.21 14.50
N CYS A 35 -6.90 3.24 15.21
CA CYS A 35 -5.80 2.25 15.11
C CYS A 35 -5.56 1.54 16.46
N GLU A 36 -6.61 1.22 17.22
CA GLU A 36 -6.46 0.48 18.48
C GLU A 36 -6.07 -0.99 18.27
N THR A 37 -6.72 -1.62 17.29
CA THR A 37 -6.49 -3.02 16.92
C THR A 37 -5.71 -3.14 15.60
N MET A 38 -4.95 -4.22 15.46
CA MET A 38 -4.16 -4.50 14.24
C MET A 38 -5.02 -4.50 12.97
N PHE A 39 -6.22 -5.07 13.07
CA PHE A 39 -7.16 -5.15 11.96
C PHE A 39 -7.75 -3.78 11.58
N GLN A 40 -8.13 -2.96 12.57
CA GLN A 40 -8.56 -1.59 12.30
C GLN A 40 -7.47 -0.78 11.62
N CYS A 41 -6.21 -0.96 12.02
CA CYS A 41 -5.10 -0.23 11.42
C CYS A 41 -4.81 -0.67 9.97
N PHE A 42 -4.96 -1.96 9.66
CA PHE A 42 -4.94 -2.45 8.28
C PHE A 42 -6.05 -1.84 7.42
N VAL A 43 -7.29 -1.82 7.90
CA VAL A 43 -8.42 -1.24 7.18
C VAL A 43 -8.26 0.27 7.01
N CYS A 44 -7.77 0.96 8.04
CA CYS A 44 -7.52 2.40 7.99
C CYS A 44 -6.40 2.75 7.02
N PHE A 45 -5.29 1.97 7.02
CA PHE A 45 -4.17 2.13 6.10
C PHE A 45 -4.61 1.97 4.64
N ILE A 46 -5.40 0.93 4.34
CA ILE A 46 -5.97 0.74 3.00
C ILE A 46 -6.92 1.89 2.66
N ARG A 47 -7.81 2.28 3.56
CA ARG A 47 -8.78 3.35 3.30
C ARG A 47 -8.07 4.69 3.03
N GLN A 48 -7.13 5.09 3.86
CA GLN A 48 -6.41 6.36 3.73
C GLN A 48 -5.48 6.35 2.52
N GLY A 49 -4.76 5.25 2.31
CA GLY A 49 -3.87 5.10 1.18
C GLY A 49 -4.60 5.00 -0.15
N LEU A 50 -5.49 4.01 -0.31
CA LEU A 50 -6.10 3.70 -1.60
C LEU A 50 -7.18 4.71 -2.00
N ILE A 51 -7.94 5.27 -1.05
CA ILE A 51 -9.08 6.18 -1.34
C ILE A 51 -8.65 7.64 -1.29
N PHE A 52 -7.81 8.02 -0.34
CA PHE A 52 -7.44 9.43 -0.12
C PHE A 52 -6.02 9.76 -0.59
N ASP A 53 -5.26 8.78 -1.09
CA ASP A 53 -3.84 8.93 -1.47
C ASP A 53 -2.94 9.44 -0.33
N LYS A 54 -3.38 9.23 0.91
CA LYS A 54 -2.73 9.74 2.13
C LYS A 54 -1.73 8.75 2.68
N TRP A 55 -0.91 8.14 1.83
CA TRP A 55 0.11 7.18 2.27
C TRP A 55 1.11 7.85 3.20
N ILE A 56 1.57 9.06 2.87
CA ILE A 56 2.57 9.82 3.63
C ILE A 56 2.00 10.40 4.94
N ASP A 57 0.78 10.93 4.89
CA ASP A 57 0.17 11.60 6.05
C ASP A 57 -0.13 10.64 7.21
N VAL A 58 -0.21 9.34 6.93
CA VAL A 58 -0.36 8.31 7.97
C VAL A 58 0.90 8.19 8.84
N PHE A 59 2.07 8.56 8.31
CA PHE A 59 3.36 8.42 9.00
C PHE A 59 3.84 9.71 9.69
N MET A 60 3.10 10.81 9.61
CA MET A 60 3.55 12.09 10.17
C MET A 60 2.80 12.45 11.46
N PRO A 61 3.50 12.74 12.57
CA PRO A 61 2.85 13.23 13.79
C PRO A 61 2.25 14.60 13.53
N LYS A 62 0.95 14.76 13.77
CA LYS A 62 0.24 16.02 13.53
C LYS A 62 0.39 17.05 14.64
N ASN A 63 0.57 16.59 15.89
CA ASN A 63 0.32 17.43 17.06
C ASN A 63 1.54 17.61 17.99
N GLU A 64 2.72 17.09 17.64
CA GLU A 64 3.92 17.20 18.47
C GLU A 64 5.06 17.92 17.72
N PRO A 65 5.77 18.87 18.36
CA PRO A 65 6.93 19.48 17.73
C PRO A 65 7.98 18.39 17.51
N ILE A 66 8.40 18.24 16.25
CA ILE A 66 9.37 17.27 15.75
C ILE A 66 10.70 17.49 16.50
N LYS A 67 10.85 16.89 17.68
CA LYS A 67 12.00 17.17 18.57
C LYS A 67 13.03 16.06 18.63
N GLU A 68 12.78 14.90 18.02
CA GLU A 68 13.72 13.77 18.09
C GLU A 68 14.09 13.24 16.69
N PHE A 69 15.38 13.36 16.37
CA PHE A 69 15.99 12.82 15.16
C PHE A 69 15.82 11.28 15.07
N ASP A 70 15.69 10.63 16.23
CA ASP A 70 15.46 9.19 16.38
C ASP A 70 14.11 8.73 15.83
N PHE A 71 13.12 9.61 15.71
CA PHE A 71 11.83 9.30 15.11
C PHE A 71 11.79 9.61 13.59
N LEU A 72 12.56 10.60 13.15
CA LEU A 72 12.60 11.04 11.75
C LEU A 72 13.20 9.97 10.82
N LEU A 73 14.26 9.31 11.29
CA LEU A 73 15.01 8.28 10.57
C LEU A 73 14.14 7.05 10.22
N PRO A 74 13.49 6.36 11.19
CA PRO A 74 12.64 5.22 10.90
C PRO A 74 11.38 5.62 10.11
N SER A 75 10.83 6.81 10.34
CA SER A 75 9.69 7.31 9.57
C SER A 75 10.02 7.51 8.09
N PHE A 76 11.18 8.09 7.79
CA PHE A 76 11.65 8.27 6.43
C PHE A 76 11.84 6.93 5.70
N PHE A 77 12.47 5.94 6.34
CA PHE A 77 12.67 4.62 5.74
C PHE A 77 11.36 3.89 5.48
N ILE A 78 10.41 3.94 6.42
CA ILE A 78 9.10 3.28 6.26
C ILE A 78 8.29 3.97 5.15
N THR A 79 8.34 5.30 5.07
CA THR A 79 7.69 6.08 4.00
C THR A 79 8.28 5.72 2.63
N MET A 80 9.61 5.66 2.51
CA MET A 80 10.28 5.27 1.27
C MET A 80 10.00 3.83 0.87
N ALA A 81 10.03 2.89 1.83
CA ALA A 81 9.69 1.50 1.59
C ALA A 81 8.24 1.34 1.11
N THR A 82 7.31 2.06 1.74
CA THR A 82 5.89 2.08 1.35
C THR A 82 5.73 2.58 -0.09
N PHE A 83 6.42 3.66 -0.45
CA PHE A 83 6.39 4.20 -1.81
C PHE A 83 6.91 3.20 -2.85
N VAL A 84 8.06 2.57 -2.59
CA VAL A 84 8.63 1.56 -3.49
C VAL A 84 7.69 0.36 -3.67
N ILE A 85 7.11 -0.13 -2.57
CA ILE A 85 6.17 -1.26 -2.60
C ILE A 85 4.93 -0.91 -3.45
N ILE A 86 4.35 0.28 -3.26
CA ILE A 86 3.20 0.74 -4.06
C ILE A 86 3.56 0.79 -5.54
N PHE A 87 4.72 1.36 -5.90
CA PHE A 87 5.19 1.40 -7.29
C PHE A 87 5.34 0.01 -7.90
N VAL A 88 5.96 -0.93 -7.17
CA VAL A 88 6.11 -2.32 -7.62
C VAL A 88 4.75 -2.97 -7.81
N LEU A 89 3.77 -2.72 -6.93
CA LEU A 89 2.42 -3.25 -7.08
C LEU A 89 1.70 -2.68 -8.31
N LEU A 90 1.71 -1.36 -8.51
CA LEU A 90 1.09 -0.74 -9.68
C LEU A 90 1.70 -1.25 -10.99
N LEU A 91 3.03 -1.33 -11.07
CA LEU A 91 3.71 -1.83 -12.26
C LEU A 91 3.35 -3.28 -12.57
N ASN A 92 3.29 -4.14 -11.55
CA ASN A 92 2.88 -5.54 -11.72
C ASN A 92 1.42 -5.67 -12.17
N ILE A 93 0.51 -4.83 -11.67
CA ILE A 93 -0.89 -4.82 -12.09
C ILE A 93 -1.02 -4.37 -13.55
N ILE A 94 -0.37 -3.25 -13.91
CA ILE A 94 -0.42 -2.70 -15.28
C ILE A 94 0.16 -3.71 -16.28
N ALA A 95 1.33 -4.29 -16.00
CA ALA A 95 1.93 -5.33 -16.84
C ALA A 95 1.00 -6.54 -16.97
N GLY A 96 0.35 -6.94 -15.88
CA GLY A 96 -0.63 -8.02 -15.88
C GLY A 96 -1.81 -7.76 -16.82
N VAL A 97 -2.40 -6.56 -16.81
CA VAL A 97 -3.55 -6.21 -17.67
C VAL A 97 -3.14 -6.16 -19.13
N ILE A 98 -1.97 -5.58 -19.41
CA ILE A 98 -1.44 -5.46 -20.78
C ILE A 98 -1.19 -6.87 -21.37
N LEU A 99 -0.57 -7.76 -20.61
CA LEU A 99 -0.32 -9.13 -21.05
C LEU A 99 -1.63 -9.91 -21.28
N ASP A 100 -2.64 -9.69 -20.45
CA ASP A 100 -3.95 -10.31 -20.61
C ASP A 100 -4.60 -9.91 -21.95
N LYS A 101 -4.58 -8.61 -22.27
CA LYS A 101 -5.12 -8.09 -23.54
C LYS A 101 -4.37 -8.59 -24.78
N PHE A 102 -3.05 -8.63 -24.73
CA PHE A 102 -2.29 -9.22 -25.85
C PHE A 102 -2.51 -10.73 -25.99
N SER A 103 -2.76 -11.45 -24.90
CA SER A 103 -3.08 -12.87 -24.96
C SER A 103 -4.43 -13.15 -25.61
N GLU A 104 -5.42 -12.28 -25.37
CA GLU A 104 -6.75 -12.36 -25.94
C GLU A 104 -6.73 -12.09 -27.46
N THR A 105 -6.10 -10.99 -27.89
CA THR A 105 -5.94 -10.68 -29.32
C THR A 105 -5.19 -11.78 -30.09
N ARG A 106 -4.19 -12.41 -29.48
CA ARG A 106 -3.47 -13.53 -30.10
C ARG A 106 -4.40 -14.74 -30.34
N ARG A 107 -5.32 -15.02 -29.41
CA ARG A 107 -6.27 -16.14 -29.57
C ARG A 107 -7.25 -15.88 -30.69
N GLU A 108 -7.74 -14.65 -30.83
CA GLU A 108 -8.68 -14.25 -31.89
C GLU A 108 -8.03 -14.32 -33.28
N THR A 109 -6.80 -13.83 -33.41
CA THR A 109 -6.06 -13.86 -34.70
C THR A 109 -5.74 -15.29 -35.15
N VAL A 110 -5.32 -16.17 -34.25
CA VAL A 110 -5.08 -17.59 -34.58
C VAL A 110 -6.38 -18.35 -34.86
N GLY A 111 -7.48 -18.01 -34.18
CA GLY A 111 -8.79 -18.61 -34.45
C GLY A 111 -9.38 -18.21 -35.80
N ALA A 112 -9.08 -17.01 -36.30
CA ALA A 112 -9.55 -16.52 -37.59
C ALA A 112 -8.85 -17.17 -38.81
N GLU A 113 -7.66 -17.77 -38.64
CA GLU A 113 -6.99 -18.50 -39.72
C GLU A 113 -7.55 -19.92 -39.96
N PHE A 114 -8.44 -20.41 -39.09
CA PHE A 114 -9.06 -21.74 -39.18
C PHE A 114 -10.52 -21.75 -39.70
N VAL A 115 -11.00 -20.61 -40.24
CA VAL A 115 -12.29 -20.47 -40.94
C VAL A 115 -12.04 -20.03 -42.38
#